data_AF-A0A2K8K4K5-F1
#
_entry.id   AF-A0A2K8K4K5-F1
#
_cell.length_a   1.000
_cell.length_b   1.000
_cell.length_c   1.000
_cell.angle_alpha   90.00
_cell.angle_beta   90.00
_cell.angle_gamma   90.00
#
_symmetry.space_group_name_H-M   'P 1'
#
loop_
_entity.id
_entity.type
_entity.pdbx_description
1 polymer ?
#
loop_
_entity_poly.entity_id
_entity_poly.type
_entity_poly.pdbx_seq_one_letter_code
_entity_poly.pdbx_strand_id
1 'polypeptide(L)'
;MTRSVKSLQIKKRKKYLNYTKGFFGKKKNCFKLSKQYYIKSLCKNYIGKKIKKRFFSIKKIIIINFIFRLYFGFSYNKLVFLLKKNYCNINKLKIIFLLIKLTL
;
A
#
# COMPACT_ATOMS: atom_id res chain seq x y z
N MET A 1 50.61 -22.98 6.36
CA MET A 1 49.41 -22.22 5.90
C MET A 1 48.24 -22.50 6.82
N THR A 2 47.55 -21.50 7.36
CA THR A 2 46.37 -21.70 8.22
C THR A 2 45.08 -21.79 7.40
N ARG A 3 44.18 -22.71 7.78
CA ARG A 3 42.91 -22.91 7.06
C ARG A 3 41.91 -21.82 7.42
N SER A 4 41.39 -21.11 6.42
CA SER A 4 40.36 -20.08 6.63
C SER A 4 39.02 -20.69 7.05
N VAL A 5 38.42 -20.15 8.12
CA VAL A 5 37.17 -20.66 8.71
C VAL A 5 35.97 -19.80 8.28
N LYS A 6 34.83 -20.44 7.99
CA LYS A 6 33.61 -19.79 7.43
C LYS A 6 32.69 -19.13 8.49
N SER A 7 33.24 -18.63 9.60
CA SER A 7 32.45 -18.03 10.71
C SER A 7 31.57 -16.85 10.27
N LEU A 8 32.07 -16.02 9.34
CA LEU A 8 31.35 -14.89 8.74
C LEU A 8 30.09 -15.32 7.97
N GLN A 9 30.10 -16.50 7.36
CA GLN A 9 28.95 -17.00 6.57
C GLN A 9 27.75 -17.32 7.48
N ILE A 10 28.00 -17.81 8.69
CA ILE A 10 26.96 -18.11 9.69
C ILE A 10 26.28 -16.80 10.15
N LYS A 11 27.06 -15.74 10.40
CA LYS A 11 26.53 -14.41 10.76
C LYS A 11 25.59 -13.86 9.67
N LYS A 12 25.96 -14.00 8.39
CA LYS A 12 25.11 -13.57 7.25
C LYS A 12 23.77 -14.30 7.17
N ARG A 13 23.69 -15.58 7.58
CA ARG A 13 22.44 -16.36 7.59
C ARG A 13 21.42 -15.84 8.60
N LYS A 14 21.88 -15.43 9.79
CA LYS A 14 21.02 -14.90 10.87
C LYS A 14 20.24 -13.65 10.44
N LYS A 15 20.82 -12.79 9.58
CA LYS A 15 20.16 -11.60 9.03
C LYS A 15 18.83 -11.94 8.33
N TYR A 16 18.80 -12.97 7.50
CA TYR A 16 17.59 -13.36 6.78
C TYR A 16 16.52 -13.93 7.73
N LEU A 17 16.92 -14.76 8.69
CA LEU A 17 16.02 -15.30 9.70
C LEU A 17 15.36 -14.18 10.52
N ASN A 18 16.12 -13.13 10.85
CA ASN A 18 15.60 -11.94 11.54
C ASN A 18 14.53 -11.19 10.72
N TYR A 19 14.73 -11.02 9.42
CA TYR A 19 13.73 -10.36 8.56
C TYR A 19 12.49 -11.21 8.32
N THR A 20 12.61 -12.54 8.39
CA THR A 20 11.48 -13.46 8.20
C THR A 20 10.78 -13.83 9.51
N LYS A 21 11.08 -13.15 10.62
CA LYS A 21 10.34 -13.32 11.87
C LYS A 21 8.85 -13.07 11.62
N GLY A 22 7.99 -13.95 12.15
CA GLY A 22 6.55 -13.92 11.92
C GLY A 22 6.06 -14.62 10.64
N PHE A 23 6.96 -15.10 9.76
CA PHE A 23 6.51 -15.93 8.63
C PHE A 23 5.96 -17.26 9.12
N PHE A 24 4.93 -17.76 8.45
CA PHE A 24 4.26 -19.00 8.81
C PHE A 24 5.16 -20.24 8.60
N GLY A 25 5.09 -21.20 9.54
CA GLY A 25 5.76 -22.50 9.47
C GLY A 25 7.29 -22.42 9.39
N LYS A 26 7.91 -23.27 8.54
CA LYS A 26 9.37 -23.39 8.40
C LYS A 26 10.05 -22.18 7.75
N LYS A 27 9.29 -21.23 7.20
CA LYS A 27 9.81 -20.06 6.47
C LYS A 27 10.55 -19.07 7.36
N LYS A 28 10.25 -19.06 8.67
CA LYS A 28 10.96 -18.25 9.68
C LYS A 28 12.22 -18.91 10.25
N ASN A 29 12.29 -20.25 10.22
CA ASN A 29 13.33 -21.01 10.93
C ASN A 29 14.38 -21.62 9.97
N CYS A 30 14.00 -22.05 8.77
CA CYS A 30 14.90 -22.66 7.81
C CYS A 30 15.54 -21.60 6.90
N PHE A 31 16.86 -21.45 6.92
CA PHE A 31 17.59 -20.42 6.15
C PHE A 31 17.28 -20.43 4.64
N LYS A 32 17.24 -21.61 4.00
CA LYS A 32 17.01 -21.72 2.55
C LYS A 32 15.63 -21.17 2.16
N LEU A 33 14.60 -21.56 2.92
CA LEU A 33 13.23 -21.06 2.72
C LEU A 33 13.13 -19.57 3.09
N SER A 34 13.67 -19.17 4.24
CA SER A 34 13.70 -17.78 4.70
C SER A 34 14.26 -16.84 3.63
N LYS A 35 15.43 -17.17 3.05
CA LYS A 35 16.03 -16.38 1.98
C LYS A 35 15.13 -16.28 0.74
N GLN A 36 14.53 -17.38 0.30
CA GLN A 36 13.63 -17.40 -0.86
C GLN A 36 12.39 -16.54 -0.63
N TYR A 37 11.73 -16.68 0.53
CA TYR A 37 10.53 -15.91 0.86
C TYR A 37 10.83 -14.45 1.13
N TYR A 38 11.98 -14.13 1.74
CA TYR A 38 12.45 -12.75 1.91
C TYR A 38 12.54 -12.03 0.56
N ILE A 39 13.21 -12.62 -0.44
CA ILE A 39 13.32 -12.02 -1.78
C ILE A 39 11.94 -11.84 -2.41
N LYS A 40 11.07 -12.87 -2.37
CA LYS A 40 9.69 -12.78 -2.87
C LYS A 40 8.89 -11.68 -2.18
N SER A 41 9.08 -11.50 -0.87
CA SER A 41 8.39 -10.47 -0.09
C SER A 41 8.83 -9.05 -0.48
N LEU A 42 10.11 -8.85 -0.82
CA LEU A 42 10.60 -7.56 -1.31
C LEU A 42 9.97 -7.18 -2.65
N CYS A 43 9.87 -8.14 -3.58
CA CYS A 43 9.18 -7.91 -4.86
C CYS A 43 7.70 -7.54 -4.63
N LYS A 44 7.00 -8.28 -3.75
CA LYS A 44 5.61 -7.98 -3.39
C LYS A 44 5.47 -6.61 -2.72
N ASN A 45 6.40 -6.21 -1.86
CA ASN A 45 6.37 -4.89 -1.22
C ASN A 45 6.48 -3.76 -2.25
N TYR A 46 7.39 -3.88 -3.22
CA TYR A 46 7.53 -2.89 -4.29
C TYR A 46 6.22 -2.74 -5.10
N ILE A 47 5.63 -3.87 -5.51
CA ILE A 47 4.35 -3.88 -6.24
C ILE A 47 3.23 -3.31 -5.36
N GLY A 48 3.17 -3.74 -4.10
CA GLY A 48 2.18 -3.31 -3.11
C GLY A 48 2.18 -1.81 -2.87
N LYS A 49 3.35 -1.15 -2.85
CA LYS A 49 3.44 0.33 -2.75
C LYS A 49 2.73 1.02 -3.92
N LYS A 50 2.84 0.49 -5.15
CA LYS A 50 2.14 1.03 -6.33
C LYS A 50 0.63 0.76 -6.27
N ILE A 51 0.24 -0.46 -5.88
CA ILE A 51 -1.18 -0.83 -5.74
C ILE A 51 -1.86 0.00 -4.66
N LYS A 52 -1.21 0.22 -3.50
CA LYS A 52 -1.73 1.04 -2.39
C LYS A 52 -2.13 2.43 -2.86
N LYS A 53 -1.30 3.09 -3.68
CA LYS A 53 -1.61 4.40 -4.26
C LYS A 53 -2.88 4.37 -5.13
N ARG A 54 -3.04 3.34 -5.98
CA ARG A 54 -4.23 3.16 -6.83
C ARG A 54 -5.48 2.88 -6.01
N PHE A 55 -5.38 2.00 -5.01
CA PHE A 55 -6.47 1.63 -4.12
C PHE A 55 -7.03 2.85 -3.37
N PHE A 56 -6.16 3.70 -2.83
CA PHE A 56 -6.62 4.95 -2.19
C PHE A 56 -7.30 5.91 -3.17
N SER A 57 -6.79 6.02 -4.40
CA SER A 57 -7.42 6.86 -5.43
C SER A 57 -8.81 6.36 -5.81
N ILE A 58 -8.98 5.04 -5.96
CA ILE A 58 -10.27 4.40 -6.23
C ILE A 58 -11.23 4.60 -5.04
N LYS A 59 -10.77 4.30 -3.82
CA LYS A 59 -11.58 4.47 -2.60
C LYS A 59 -12.11 5.90 -2.46
N LYS A 60 -11.30 6.91 -2.76
CA LYS A 60 -11.74 8.32 -2.73
C LYS A 60 -12.86 8.60 -3.72
N ILE A 61 -12.78 8.07 -4.95
CA ILE A 61 -13.85 8.23 -5.95
C ILE A 61 -15.14 7.56 -5.48
N ILE A 62 -15.04 6.35 -4.94
CA ILE A 62 -16.18 5.60 -4.41
C ILE A 62 -16.88 6.38 -3.29
N ILE A 63 -16.12 6.87 -2.30
CA ILE A 63 -16.66 7.64 -1.17
C ILE A 63 -17.36 8.92 -1.66
N ILE A 64 -16.70 9.69 -2.53
CA ILE A 64 -17.30 10.92 -3.08
C ILE A 64 -18.60 10.58 -3.82
N ASN A 65 -18.58 9.58 -4.71
CA ASN A 65 -19.75 9.19 -5.48
C ASN A 65 -20.90 8.72 -4.57
N PHE A 66 -20.60 7.98 -3.50
CA PHE A 66 -21.59 7.54 -2.54
C PHE A 66 -22.26 8.73 -1.84
N ILE A 67 -21.47 9.62 -1.23
CA ILE A 67 -21.99 10.79 -0.52
C ILE A 67 -22.78 11.72 -1.47
N PHE A 68 -22.25 12.00 -2.66
CA PHE A 68 -22.93 12.86 -3.63
C PHE A 68 -24.26 12.29 -4.11
N ARG A 69 -24.35 10.98 -4.29
CA ARG A 69 -25.61 10.33 -4.67
C ARG A 69 -26.64 10.38 -3.56
N LEU A 70 -26.21 10.18 -2.31
CA LEU A 70 -27.12 10.18 -1.16
C LEU A 70 -27.69 11.57 -0.84
N TYR A 71 -26.85 12.60 -0.77
CA TYR A 71 -27.27 13.93 -0.29
C TYR A 71 -27.67 14.90 -1.41
N PHE A 72 -27.06 14.78 -2.59
CA PHE A 72 -27.25 15.75 -3.68
C PHE A 72 -27.89 15.15 -4.94
N GLY A 73 -28.11 13.83 -5.00
CA GLY A 73 -28.71 13.16 -6.16
C GLY A 73 -27.86 13.18 -7.44
N PHE A 74 -26.59 13.58 -7.38
CA PHE A 74 -25.71 13.69 -8.56
C PHE A 74 -24.61 12.60 -8.58
N SER A 75 -24.12 12.30 -9.78
CA SER A 75 -23.00 11.37 -9.98
C SER A 75 -21.65 12.09 -9.92
N TYR A 76 -20.58 11.35 -9.57
CA TYR A 76 -19.22 11.88 -9.55
C TYR A 76 -18.78 12.56 -10.87
N ASN A 77 -19.21 12.02 -12.02
CA ASN A 77 -18.86 12.59 -13.33
C ASN A 77 -19.44 14.01 -13.50
N LYS A 78 -20.69 14.23 -13.06
CA LYS A 78 -21.33 15.55 -13.09
C LYS A 78 -20.58 16.54 -12.20
N LEU A 79 -20.20 16.13 -11.00
CA LEU A 79 -19.35 16.93 -10.10
C LEU A 79 -18.05 17.34 -10.78
N VAL A 80 -17.30 16.39 -11.35
CA VAL A 80 -16.00 16.68 -11.98
C VAL A 80 -16.16 17.63 -13.17
N PHE A 81 -17.24 17.47 -13.94
CA PHE A 81 -17.56 18.38 -15.05
C PHE A 81 -17.80 19.81 -14.54
N LEU A 82 -18.61 19.98 -13.50
CA LEU A 82 -18.90 21.31 -12.91
C LEU A 82 -17.65 21.97 -12.35
N LEU A 83 -16.80 21.22 -11.63
CA LEU A 83 -15.54 21.75 -11.10
C LEU A 83 -14.60 22.24 -12.21
N LYS A 84 -14.52 21.50 -13.32
CA LYS A 84 -13.71 21.89 -14.48
C LYS A 84 -14.27 23.16 -15.14
N LYS A 85 -15.59 23.22 -15.35
CA LYS A 85 -16.26 24.39 -15.94
C LYS A 85 -16.03 25.65 -15.09
N ASN A 86 -15.95 25.50 -13.78
CA ASN A 86 -15.73 26.59 -12.83
C ASN A 86 -14.24 26.79 -12.47
N TYR A 87 -13.30 26.21 -13.23
CA TYR A 87 -11.84 26.33 -13.03
C TYR A 87 -11.35 26.02 -11.61
N CYS A 88 -12.05 25.16 -10.88
CA CYS A 88 -11.73 24.81 -9.50
C CYS A 88 -10.82 23.57 -9.41
N ASN A 89 -9.52 23.79 -9.19
CA ASN A 89 -8.53 22.73 -9.01
C ASN A 89 -8.44 22.27 -7.54
N ILE A 90 -9.35 21.38 -7.12
CA ILE A 90 -9.40 20.87 -5.75
C ILE A 90 -9.03 19.39 -5.68
N ASN A 91 -8.18 19.04 -4.71
CA ASN A 91 -7.80 17.66 -4.42
C ASN A 91 -9.00 16.86 -3.87
N LYS A 92 -9.17 15.61 -4.32
CA LYS A 92 -10.26 14.69 -3.86
C LYS A 92 -10.34 14.52 -2.35
N LEU A 93 -9.21 14.62 -1.64
CA LEU A 93 -9.18 14.54 -0.18
C LEU A 93 -9.88 15.75 0.48
N LYS A 94 -9.66 16.96 -0.05
CA LYS A 94 -10.35 18.17 0.43
C LYS A 94 -11.85 18.09 0.15
N ILE A 95 -12.24 17.55 -1.02
CA ILE A 95 -13.66 17.32 -1.35
C ILE A 95 -14.31 16.40 -0.33
N ILE A 96 -13.69 15.26 -0.01
CA ILE A 96 -14.21 14.33 1.01
C ILE A 96 -14.33 15.00 2.37
N PHE A 97 -13.31 15.76 2.79
CA PHE A 97 -13.34 16.46 4.07
C PHE A 97 -14.48 17.49 4.15
N LEU A 98 -14.67 18.29 3.11
CA LEU A 98 -15.77 19.26 3.01
C LEU A 98 -17.13 18.57 3.02
N LEU A 99 -17.28 17.49 2.25
CA LEU A 99 -18.50 16.70 2.23
C LEU A 99 -18.85 16.14 3.62
N ILE A 100 -17.89 15.53 4.30
CA ILE A 100 -18.11 14.98 5.65
C ILE A 100 -18.54 16.10 6.61
N LYS A 101 -17.89 17.28 6.53
CA LYS A 101 -18.23 18.45 7.35
C LYS A 101 -19.60 19.05 7.02
N LEU A 102 -20.09 18.90 5.79
CA LEU A 102 -21.43 19.35 5.38
C LEU A 102 -22.53 18.37 5.81
N THR A 103 -22.18 17.09 5.99
CA THR A 103 -23.13 16.03 6.34
C THR A 103 -23.26 15.79 7.85
N LEU A 104 -22.25 16.20 8.62
CA LEU A 104 -22.26 16.23 10.09
C LEU A 104 -22.85 17.56 10.57
#